data_AF-A0A7W5NGR8-F1
#
_entry.id   AF-A0A7W5NGR8-F1
#
_cell.length_a   1.000
_cell.length_b   1.000
_cell.length_c   1.000
_cell.angle_alpha   90.00
_cell.angle_beta   90.00
_cell.angle_gamma   90.00
#
_symmetry.space_group_name_H-M   'P 1'
#
loop_
_entity.id
_entity.type
_entity.pdbx_description
1 polymer ?
#
loop_
_entity_poly.entity_id
_entity_poly.type
_entity_poly.pdbx_seq_one_letter_code
_entity_poly.pdbx_strand_id
1 'polypeptide(L)' 'MTAEDLARVTGKKRYGKQVEWFKAQFGINVARCGDGSPVVTWATFEALQAKKAGVASAPIKEDRPALIPLRAVK' A
#
# COMPACT_ATOMS: atom_id res chain seq x y z
N MET A 1 0.14 -11.02 8.15
CA MET A 1 1.42 -10.53 8.68
C MET A 1 1.23 -10.30 10.16
N THR A 2 2.07 -10.89 11.00
CA THR A 2 1.92 -10.78 12.47
C THR A 2 2.62 -9.52 13.00
N ALA A 3 2.42 -9.21 14.28
CA ALA A 3 3.14 -8.12 14.94
C ALA A 3 4.66 -8.35 14.98
N GLU A 4 5.10 -9.61 15.06
CA GLU A 4 6.50 -10.00 15.02
C GLU A 4 7.11 -9.79 13.63
N ASP A 5 6.37 -10.15 12.57
CA ASP A 5 6.77 -9.87 11.20
C ASP A 5 6.98 -8.37 10.97
N LEU A 6 6.04 -7.54 11.45
CA LEU A 6 6.14 -6.08 11.39
C LEU A 6 7.39 -5.57 12.11
N ALA A 7 7.70 -6.10 13.30
CA ALA A 7 8.90 -5.73 14.03
C ALA A 7 10.18 -6.12 13.29
N ARG A 8 10.19 -7.28 12.62
CA ARG A 8 11.32 -7.76 11.81
C ARG A 8 11.53 -6.90 10.57
N VAL A 9 10.46 -6.58 9.83
CA VAL A 9 10.53 -5.80 8.58
C VAL A 9 10.90 -4.34 8.84
N THR A 10 10.26 -3.71 9.83
CA THR A 10 10.46 -2.28 10.12
C THR A 10 11.67 -2.03 11.02
N GLY A 11 12.12 -3.05 11.77
CA GLY A 11 13.11 -2.90 12.85
C GLY A 11 12.60 -2.09 14.04
N LYS A 12 11.29 -1.85 14.16
CA LYS A 12 10.68 -1.02 15.21
C LYS A 12 9.68 -1.83 16.03
N LYS A 13 9.73 -1.68 17.36
CA LYS A 13 8.77 -2.33 18.29
C LYS A 13 7.50 -1.51 18.55
N ARG A 14 7.56 -0.18 18.45
CA ARG A 14 6.41 0.70 18.71
C ARG A 14 5.56 0.85 17.44
N TYR A 15 4.25 0.59 17.53
CA TYR A 15 3.32 0.69 16.39
C TYR A 15 3.34 2.05 15.69
N GLY A 16 3.38 3.16 16.44
CA GLY A 16 3.50 4.49 15.85
C GLY A 16 4.77 4.66 15.00
N LYS A 17 5.90 4.10 15.45
CA LYS A 17 7.17 4.12 14.71
C LYS A 17 7.15 3.21 13.49
N GLN A 18 6.40 2.12 13.53
CA GLN A 18 6.18 1.26 12.36
C GLN A 18 5.40 2.02 11.28
N VAL A 19 4.33 2.73 11.64
CA VAL A 19 3.56 3.56 10.69
C VAL A 19 4.42 4.69 10.11
N GLU A 20 5.19 5.40 10.94
CA GLU A 20 6.14 6.42 10.48
C GLU A 20 7.19 5.84 9.52
N TRP A 21 7.65 4.61 9.77
CA TRP A 21 8.59 3.93 8.87
C TRP A 21 7.96 3.66 7.49
N PHE A 22 6.71 3.19 7.42
CA PHE A 22 6.03 2.99 6.13
C PHE A 22 5.85 4.30 5.37
N LYS A 23 5.54 5.39 6.08
CA LYS A 23 5.47 6.72 5.48
C LYS A 23 6.83 7.18 4.95
N ALA A 24 7.91 6.95 5.69
CA ALA A 24 9.26 7.31 5.28
C ALA A 24 9.77 6.48 4.09
N GLN A 25 9.44 5.19 4.03
CA GLN A 25 9.94 4.28 2.99
C GLN A 25 9.13 4.28 1.71
N PHE A 26 7.82 4.45 1.80
CA PHE A 26 6.90 4.31 0.67
C PHE A 26 5.99 5.52 0.46
N GLY A 27 6.03 6.52 1.34
CA GLY A 27 5.17 7.71 1.26
C GLY A 27 3.71 7.46 1.62
N ILE A 28 3.38 6.30 2.21
CA ILE A 28 1.99 5.91 2.50
C ILE A 28 1.65 6.07 3.98
N ASN A 29 0.40 6.41 4.27
CA ASN A 29 -0.16 6.30 5.62
C ASN A 29 -0.87 4.95 5.74
N VAL A 30 -0.31 4.05 6.54
CA VAL A 30 -0.87 2.72 6.78
C VAL A 30 -2.07 2.80 7.73
N ALA A 31 -3.14 2.07 7.40
CA ALA A 31 -4.32 1.96 8.24
C ALA A 31 -3.97 1.30 9.59
N ARG A 32 -4.60 1.77 10.66
CA ARG A 32 -4.40 1.24 12.02
C ARG A 32 -5.67 0.54 12.48
N CYS A 33 -5.52 -0.55 13.20
CA CYS A 33 -6.62 -1.21 13.90
C CYS A 33 -6.96 -0.41 15.18
N GLY A 34 -8.08 -0.75 15.84
CA GLY A 34 -8.54 -0.06 17.05
C GLY A 34 -7.56 -0.12 18.23
N ASP A 35 -6.67 -1.11 18.24
CA ASP A 35 -5.56 -1.28 19.19
C ASP A 35 -4.31 -0.44 18.83
N GLY A 36 -4.32 0.25 17.69
CA GLY A 36 -3.22 1.05 17.16
C GLY A 36 -2.18 0.28 16.35
N SER A 37 -2.34 -1.04 16.17
CA SER A 37 -1.44 -1.85 15.35
C SER A 37 -1.60 -1.54 13.85
N PRO A 38 -0.51 -1.55 13.05
CA PRO A 38 -0.62 -1.35 11.61
C PRO A 38 -1.27 -2.55 10.93
N VAL A 39 -2.31 -2.31 10.12
CA VAL A 39 -3.00 -3.35 9.35
C VAL A 39 -2.38 -3.43 7.96
N VAL A 40 -1.46 -4.36 7.78
CA VAL A 40 -0.80 -4.64 6.49
C VAL A 40 -0.74 -6.15 6.27
N THR A 41 -1.03 -6.59 5.05
CA THR A 41 -0.82 -7.98 4.63
C THR A 41 0.55 -8.13 3.96
N TRP A 42 1.08 -9.35 3.95
CA TRP A 42 2.35 -9.65 3.25
C TRP A 42 2.26 -9.29 1.76
N ALA A 43 1.14 -9.60 1.10
CA ALA A 43 0.89 -9.24 -0.29
C ALA A 43 0.95 -7.72 -0.53
N THR A 44 0.38 -6.91 0.37
CA THR A 44 0.47 -5.44 0.28
C THR A 44 1.92 -4.97 0.44
N PHE A 45 2.68 -5.55 1.39
CA PHE A 45 4.08 -5.19 1.58
C PHE A 45 4.94 -5.54 0.35
N GLU A 46 4.77 -6.72 -0.23
CA GLU A 46 5.48 -7.13 -1.45
C GLU A 46 5.14 -6.23 -2.64
N ALA A 47 3.88 -5.85 -2.82
CA ALA A 47 3.47 -4.89 -3.85
C ALA A 47 4.15 -3.52 -3.67
N LEU A 48 4.25 -3.04 -2.42
CA LEU A 48 4.95 -1.78 -2.12
C LEU A 48 6.45 -1.88 -2.41
N GLN A 49 7.07 -3.02 -2.11
CA GLN A 49 8.47 -3.30 -2.41
C GLN A 49 8.71 -3.37 -3.92
N ALA A 50 7.86 -4.08 -4.66
CA ALA A 50 7.94 -4.14 -6.12
C ALA A 50 7.81 -2.74 -6.75
N LYS A 51 6.88 -1.91 -6.26
CA LYS A 51 6.73 -0.52 -6.69
C LYS A 51 7.99 0.30 -6.42
N LYS A 52 8.56 0.17 -5.23
CA LYS A 52 9.80 0.88 -4.85
C LYS A 52 11.01 0.43 -5.66
N ALA A 53 11.10 -0.86 -5.96
CA ALA A 53 12.16 -1.43 -6.79
C ALA A 53 11.99 -1.12 -8.29
N GLY A 54 10.87 -0.52 -8.71
CA GLY A 54 10.55 -0.29 -10.11
C GLY A 54 10.22 -1.56 -10.89
N VAL A 55 10.01 -2.68 -10.20
CA VAL A 55 9.68 -4.00 -10.76
C VAL A 55 8.17 -4.28 -10.68
N ALA A 56 7.35 -3.26 -10.35
CA ALA A 56 5.90 -3.36 -10.42
C ALA A 56 5.47 -3.57 -11.87
N SER A 57 5.45 -4.84 -12.28
CA SER A 57 4.92 -5.28 -13.55
C SER A 57 3.41 -5.08 -13.55
N ALA A 58 2.97 -4.35 -14.56
CA ALA A 58 1.61 -4.00 -14.94
C ALA A 58 0.98 -2.80 -14.22
N PRO A 59 0.51 -1.79 -14.98
CA PRO A 59 -0.47 -0.86 -14.45
C PRO A 59 -1.67 -1.67 -13.99
N ILE A 60 -2.18 -1.35 -12.80
CA ILE A 60 -3.51 -1.79 -12.37
C ILE A 60 -4.45 -1.35 -13.50
N LYS A 61 -4.95 -2.29 -14.31
CA LYS A 61 -6.02 -2.02 -15.27
C LYS A 61 -7.21 -1.62 -14.41
N GLU A 62 -7.40 -0.32 -14.20
CA GLU A 62 -8.71 0.20 -13.84
C GLU A 62 -9.64 -0.31 -14.93
N ASP A 63 -10.56 -1.20 -14.59
CA ASP A 63 -11.70 -1.59 -15.43
C ASP A 63 -12.64 -0.37 -15.49
N ARG A 64 -12.12 0.73 -16.06
CA ARG A 64 -12.89 1.93 -16.28
C ARG A 64 -13.81 1.58 -17.44
N PRO A 65 -15.13 1.51 -17.24
CA PRO A 65 -16.05 1.19 -18.32
C PRO A 65 -15.84 2.20 -19.45
N ALA A 66 -15.82 1.69 -20.68
CA ALA A 66 -15.69 2.54 -21.87
C ALA A 66 -16.78 3.63 -21.83
N LEU A 67 -16.36 4.90 -21.81
CA LEU A 67 -17.29 6.02 -21.80
C LEU A 67 -18.08 6.02 -23.12
N ILE A 68 -19.41 5.98 -23.03
CA ILE A 68 -20.30 6.09 -24.19
C ILE A 68 -20.24 7.55 -24.64
N PRO A 69 -19.82 7.86 -25.88
CA PRO A 69 -19.83 9.23 -26.37
C PRO A 69 -21.28 9.73 -26.48
N LEU A 70 -21.61 10.81 -25.78
CA LEU A 70 -22.83 11.56 -26.06
C LEU A 70 -22.66 12.18 -27.45
N ARG A 71 -23.54 11.79 -28.38
CA ARG A 71 -23.53 12.19 -29.80
C ARG A 71 -23.00 13.61 -29.98
N ALA A 72 -21.98 13.77 -30.83
CA ALA A 72 -21.59 15.08 -31.34
C ALA A 72 -22.80 15.67 -32.07
N VAL A 73 -23.41 16.69 -31.45
CA VAL A 73 -24.41 17.53 -32.09
C VAL A 73 -23.67 18.28 -33.19
N LYS A 74 -24.07 18.01 -34.45
CA LYS A 74 -23.57 18.68 -35.64
C LYS A 74 -24.16 20.09 -35.73
#